data_AF-A0A511RHQ2-F1
#
_entry.id   AF-A0A511RHQ2-F1
#
_cell.length_a   1.000
_cell.length_b   1.000
_cell.length_c   1.000
_cell.angle_alpha   90.00
_cell.angle_beta   90.00
_cell.angle_gamma   90.00
#
_symmetry.space_group_name_H-M   'P 1'
#
loop_
_entity.id
_entity.type
_entity.pdbx_description
1 polymer ?
#
loop_
_entity_poly.entity_id
_entity_poly.type
_entity_poly.pdbx_seq_one_letter_code
_entity_poly.pdbx_strand_id
1 'polypeptide(L)'
;MPDAKHRILRRVRRALAGRWPVEAPTGPWRPAVEAAGAVARFLAHAEAGGVEARRFESPDAARAWLSDWAAAFKSAATSPRVPAPLAPPLPAAPPEEAELGVSRALAAVADTGSVLLSSAEGRRLQLLPPAHLVWVDEAEVVQHLGEVLGRLADDPPSALALHSGPSKSADIGQIMVQGVHGPGRLVVAVVRGLVELEARPVEEAKTDRGASSPTPDAFDWEAVRALKGRRLATKRGDAFTVEKVTENTAVVRVGSSGKTYTLRRRCLEKAARLAAAGTPLAGPVAYRKLACNEAPAYAWAVLRALGRV
;
A
#
# COMPACT_ATOMS: atom_id res chain seq x y z
N MET A 1 6.80 16.49 -35.67
CA MET A 1 6.41 17.56 -34.70
C MET A 1 6.88 17.16 -33.32
N PRO A 2 7.34 18.07 -32.45
CA PRO A 2 7.66 17.72 -31.06
C PRO A 2 6.41 17.17 -30.38
N ASP A 3 6.52 16.00 -29.74
CA ASP A 3 5.47 15.43 -28.90
C ASP A 3 4.99 16.46 -27.85
N ALA A 4 3.70 16.43 -27.52
CA ALA A 4 3.05 17.36 -26.59
C ALA A 4 3.81 17.49 -25.28
N LYS A 5 4.37 16.39 -24.76
CA LYS A 5 5.24 16.39 -23.57
C LYS A 5 6.43 17.33 -23.72
N HIS A 6 7.15 17.25 -24.84
CA HIS A 6 8.31 18.11 -25.10
C HIS A 6 7.92 19.58 -25.16
N ARG A 7 6.79 19.91 -25.78
CA ARG A 7 6.28 21.28 -25.87
C ARG A 7 5.91 21.84 -24.50
N ILE A 8 5.25 21.05 -23.65
CA ILE A 8 4.86 21.42 -22.28
C ILE A 8 6.10 21.62 -21.41
N LEU A 9 7.00 20.63 -21.37
CA LEU A 9 8.22 20.70 -20.55
C LEU A 9 9.12 21.88 -20.94
N ARG A 10 9.21 22.20 -22.24
CA ARG A 10 9.95 23.37 -22.70
C ARG A 10 9.35 24.68 -22.18
N ARG A 11 8.02 24.81 -22.17
CA ARG A 11 7.35 26.00 -21.62
C ARG A 11 7.59 26.13 -20.11
N VAL A 12 7.47 25.03 -19.37
CA VAL A 12 7.75 25.00 -17.92
C VAL A 12 9.19 25.43 -17.64
N ARG A 13 10.17 24.83 -18.33
CA ARG A 13 11.59 25.20 -18.18
C ARG A 13 11.86 26.67 -18.48
N ARG A 14 11.28 27.21 -19.57
CA ARG A 14 11.39 28.64 -19.91
C ARG A 14 10.81 29.54 -18.82
N ALA A 15 9.67 29.15 -18.23
CA ALA A 15 9.04 29.91 -17.16
C ALA A 15 9.81 29.84 -15.83
N LEU A 16 10.61 28.80 -15.62
CA LEU A 16 11.44 28.64 -14.42
C LEU A 16 12.84 29.28 -14.54
N ALA A 17 13.32 29.59 -15.75
CA ALA A 17 14.70 30.02 -16.02
C ALA A 17 15.15 31.32 -15.32
N GLY A 18 14.21 32.15 -14.84
CA GLY A 18 14.50 33.39 -14.11
C GLY A 18 13.93 33.42 -12.69
N ARG A 19 13.41 32.30 -12.18
CA ARG A 19 12.95 32.25 -10.79
C ARG A 19 14.17 32.10 -9.87
N TRP A 20 14.20 32.92 -8.83
CA TRP A 20 15.15 32.73 -7.74
C TRP A 20 14.92 31.34 -7.13
N PRO A 21 15.96 30.50 -6.99
CA PRO A 21 15.83 29.25 -6.27
C PRO A 21 15.49 29.57 -4.81
N VAL A 22 14.25 29.30 -4.42
CA VAL A 22 13.86 29.32 -3.01
C VAL A 22 14.35 28.01 -2.44
N GLU A 23 15.36 28.06 -1.58
CA GLU A 23 15.71 26.89 -0.79
C GLU A 23 14.50 26.49 0.05
N ALA A 24 14.10 25.24 -0.07
CA ALA A 24 13.09 24.71 0.84
C ALA A 24 13.66 24.82 2.27
N PRO A 25 12.85 25.22 3.26
CA PRO A 25 13.28 25.22 4.64
C PRO A 25 13.89 23.85 4.99
N THR A 26 15.12 23.85 5.46
CA THR A 26 15.79 22.65 5.94
C THR A 26 15.57 22.51 7.44
N GLY A 27 15.15 21.33 7.87
CA GLY A 27 14.79 21.05 9.26
C GLY A 27 13.31 20.75 9.45
N PRO A 28 12.93 20.24 10.64
CA PRO A 28 11.55 19.92 10.92
C PRO A 28 10.72 21.20 10.96
N TRP A 29 9.67 21.28 10.14
CA TRP A 29 8.76 22.44 10.08
C TRP A 29 8.01 22.65 11.41
N ARG A 30 7.95 21.62 12.25
CA ARG A 30 7.33 21.65 13.57
C ARG A 30 8.30 21.16 14.64
N PRO A 31 8.18 21.64 15.89
CA PRO A 31 8.93 21.07 17.00
C PRO A 31 8.66 19.56 17.10
N ALA A 32 9.67 18.79 17.52
CA ALA A 32 9.45 17.40 17.86
C ALA A 32 8.45 17.33 19.01
N VAL A 33 7.24 16.85 18.73
CA VAL A 33 6.26 16.51 19.75
C VAL A 33 6.50 15.06 20.13
N GLU A 34 6.43 14.73 21.43
CA GLU A 34 6.58 13.34 21.85
C GLU A 34 5.60 12.43 21.10
N ALA A 35 6.10 11.28 20.66
CA ALA A 35 5.29 10.25 20.02
C ALA A 35 4.18 9.73 20.95
N ALA A 36 4.36 9.87 22.27
CA ALA A 36 3.37 9.53 23.28
C ALA A 36 2.04 10.24 22.98
N GLY A 37 0.98 9.44 22.81
CA GLY A 37 -0.36 9.96 22.53
C GLY A 37 -0.64 10.33 21.07
N ALA A 38 0.20 9.93 20.09
CA ALA A 38 -0.09 10.11 18.66
C ALA A 38 -1.51 9.62 18.28
N VAL A 39 -1.87 8.42 18.75
CA VAL A 39 -3.18 7.80 18.54
C VAL A 39 -4.29 8.65 19.15
N ALA A 40 -4.16 9.06 20.42
CA ALA A 40 -5.16 9.87 21.10
C ALA A 40 -5.36 11.22 20.39
N ARG A 41 -4.27 11.87 19.98
CA ARG A 41 -4.28 13.11 19.21
C ARG A 41 -4.96 12.93 17.85
N PHE A 42 -4.61 11.86 17.12
CA PHE A 42 -5.25 11.52 15.86
C PHE A 42 -6.76 11.36 16.02
N LEU A 43 -7.21 10.55 16.99
CA LEU A 43 -8.64 10.32 17.24
C LEU A 43 -9.36 11.63 17.53
N ALA A 44 -8.82 12.47 18.42
CA ALA A 44 -9.41 13.76 18.76
C ALA A 44 -9.53 14.70 17.54
N HIS A 45 -8.49 14.82 16.72
CA HIS A 45 -8.54 15.66 15.52
C HIS A 45 -9.45 15.09 14.43
N ALA A 46 -9.47 13.77 14.26
CA ALA A 46 -10.34 13.10 13.30
C ALA A 46 -11.82 13.31 13.66
N GLU A 47 -12.17 13.12 14.94
CA GLU A 47 -13.53 13.38 15.45
C GLU A 47 -13.94 14.84 15.30
N ALA A 48 -13.03 15.78 15.57
CA ALA A 48 -13.27 17.21 15.31
C ALA A 48 -13.55 17.51 13.82
N GLY A 49 -12.97 16.73 12.90
CA GLY A 49 -13.26 16.76 11.46
C GLY A 49 -14.58 16.10 11.05
N GLY A 50 -15.27 15.43 11.98
CA GLY A 50 -16.49 14.66 11.75
C GLY A 50 -16.26 13.23 11.28
N VAL A 51 -15.06 12.69 11.50
CA VAL A 51 -14.76 11.26 11.30
C VAL A 51 -15.29 10.48 12.49
N GLU A 52 -15.91 9.32 12.23
CA GLU A 52 -16.17 8.34 13.29
C GLU A 52 -14.89 7.54 13.55
N ALA A 53 -14.07 8.03 14.47
CA ALA A 53 -12.78 7.43 14.79
C ALA A 53 -12.90 6.44 15.95
N ARG A 54 -12.22 5.29 15.86
CA ARG A 54 -12.18 4.27 16.91
C ARG A 54 -10.82 3.62 17.00
N ARG A 55 -10.46 3.15 18.19
CA ARG A 55 -9.28 2.33 18.44
C ARG A 55 -9.66 0.95 18.95
N PHE A 56 -8.99 -0.08 18.46
CA PHE A 56 -9.10 -1.45 18.92
C PHE A 56 -7.74 -1.95 19.41
N GLU A 57 -7.73 -2.53 20.61
CA GLU A 57 -6.51 -3.08 21.23
C GLU A 57 -6.04 -4.38 20.57
N SER A 58 -6.88 -5.03 19.77
CA SER A 58 -6.54 -6.22 18.99
C SER A 58 -7.39 -6.34 17.72
N PRO A 59 -6.94 -7.14 16.73
CA PRO A 59 -7.73 -7.38 15.53
C PRO A 59 -9.01 -8.20 15.77
N ASP A 60 -9.04 -9.05 16.81
CA ASP A 60 -10.24 -9.80 17.17
C ASP A 60 -11.36 -8.88 17.69
N ALA A 61 -11.01 -7.88 18.50
CA ALA A 61 -11.96 -6.86 18.95
C ALA A 61 -12.50 -6.04 17.77
N ALA A 62 -11.62 -5.68 16.82
CA ALA A 62 -12.02 -4.99 15.60
C ALA A 62 -12.97 -5.84 14.74
N ARG A 63 -12.70 -7.14 14.61
CA ARG A 63 -13.55 -8.09 13.86
C ARG A 63 -14.93 -8.26 14.50
N ALA A 64 -14.98 -8.41 15.82
CA ALA A 64 -16.25 -8.52 16.54
C ALA A 64 -17.13 -7.27 16.32
N TRP A 65 -16.53 -6.08 16.47
CA TRP A 65 -17.21 -4.82 16.17
C TRP A 65 -17.66 -4.72 14.71
N LEU A 66 -16.80 -5.12 13.76
CA LEU A 66 -17.11 -5.06 12.33
C LEU A 66 -18.34 -5.90 11.99
N SER A 67 -18.47 -7.10 12.58
CA SER A 67 -19.61 -7.99 12.32
C SER A 67 -20.94 -7.32 12.64
N ASP A 68 -21.03 -6.63 13.78
CA ASP A 68 -22.26 -5.97 14.22
C ASP A 68 -22.47 -4.64 13.46
N TRP A 69 -21.41 -3.85 13.33
CA TRP A 69 -21.48 -2.53 12.69
C TRP A 69 -21.79 -2.63 11.19
N ALA A 70 -21.24 -3.63 10.50
CA ALA A 70 -21.46 -3.84 9.08
C ALA A 70 -22.90 -4.29 8.77
N ALA A 71 -23.66 -4.81 9.74
CA ALA A 71 -25.04 -5.26 9.55
C ALA A 71 -26.00 -4.13 9.14
N ALA A 72 -25.59 -2.86 9.31
CA ALA A 72 -26.34 -1.70 8.85
C ALA A 72 -26.28 -1.48 7.32
N PHE A 73 -25.42 -2.22 6.62
CA PHE A 73 -25.20 -2.09 5.17
C PHE A 73 -25.62 -3.36 4.44
N LYS A 74 -26.02 -3.23 3.17
CA LYS A 74 -26.44 -4.36 2.34
C LYS A 74 -25.34 -4.92 1.46
N SER A 75 -24.32 -4.11 1.15
CA SER A 75 -23.24 -4.49 0.23
C SER A 75 -21.96 -3.73 0.54
N ALA A 76 -20.82 -4.33 0.17
CA ALA A 76 -19.51 -3.71 0.34
C ALA A 76 -18.61 -3.88 -0.88
N ALA A 77 -17.83 -2.84 -1.18
CA ALA A 77 -16.66 -2.90 -2.03
C ALA A 77 -15.42 -2.91 -1.13
N THR A 78 -14.72 -4.03 -1.07
CA THR A 78 -13.56 -4.21 -0.17
C THR A 78 -12.27 -4.28 -0.97
N SER A 79 -11.28 -3.48 -0.57
CA SER A 79 -9.95 -3.51 -1.16
C SER A 79 -9.32 -4.89 -0.92
N PRO A 80 -8.68 -5.50 -1.93
CA PRO A 80 -7.96 -6.78 -1.77
C PRO A 80 -6.79 -6.73 -0.77
N ARG A 81 -6.40 -5.54 -0.29
CA ARG A 81 -5.36 -5.38 0.74
C ARG A 81 -5.90 -5.38 2.16
N VAL A 82 -7.22 -5.36 2.34
CA VAL A 82 -7.83 -5.55 3.65
C VAL A 82 -7.68 -7.02 4.03
N PRO A 83 -7.07 -7.35 5.19
CA PRO A 83 -6.98 -8.73 5.66
C PRO A 83 -8.36 -9.38 5.73
N ALA A 84 -8.46 -10.66 5.34
CA ALA A 84 -9.74 -11.37 5.31
C ALA A 84 -10.52 -11.31 6.65
N PRO A 85 -9.89 -11.38 7.84
CA PRO A 85 -10.62 -11.22 9.11
C PRO A 85 -11.27 -9.86 9.33
N LEU A 86 -10.82 -8.82 8.61
CA LEU A 86 -11.31 -7.44 8.67
C LEU A 86 -12.10 -7.04 7.43
N ALA A 87 -12.42 -8.01 6.56
CA ALA A 87 -13.40 -7.81 5.50
C ALA A 87 -14.82 -7.96 6.10
N PRO A 88 -15.75 -7.04 5.78
CA PRO A 88 -17.11 -7.13 6.29
C PRO A 88 -17.81 -8.38 5.73
N PRO A 89 -18.66 -9.07 6.53
CA PRO A 89 -19.42 -10.23 6.07
C PRO A 89 -20.64 -9.80 5.24
N LEU A 90 -20.40 -9.05 4.16
CA LEU A 90 -21.42 -8.49 3.29
C LEU A 90 -21.26 -8.99 1.85
N PRO A 91 -22.36 -9.08 1.08
CA PRO A 91 -22.29 -9.30 -0.36
C PRO A 91 -21.36 -8.28 -1.03
N ALA A 92 -20.46 -8.77 -1.89
CA ALA A 92 -19.58 -7.92 -2.66
C ALA A 92 -20.36 -7.20 -3.77
N ALA A 93 -20.09 -5.91 -3.94
CA ALA A 93 -20.63 -5.09 -5.03
C ALA A 93 -19.52 -4.21 -5.65
N PRO A 94 -19.66 -3.78 -6.91
CA PRO A 94 -18.74 -2.81 -7.47
C PRO A 94 -18.83 -1.46 -6.71
N PRO A 95 -17.75 -0.66 -6.64
CA PRO A 95 -17.72 0.59 -5.86
C PRO A 95 -18.85 1.58 -6.12
N GLU A 96 -19.35 1.65 -7.34
CA GLU A 96 -20.47 2.50 -7.77
C GLU A 96 -21.85 2.05 -7.27
N GLU A 97 -21.98 0.80 -6.79
CA GLU A 97 -23.23 0.22 -6.30
C GLU A 97 -23.16 -0.17 -4.81
N ALA A 98 -21.94 -0.22 -4.25
CA ALA A 98 -21.72 -0.60 -2.86
C ALA A 98 -22.18 0.48 -1.88
N GLU A 99 -22.87 0.08 -0.81
CA GLU A 99 -23.22 0.99 0.29
C GLU A 99 -22.00 1.33 1.17
N LEU A 100 -21.02 0.44 1.23
CA LEU A 100 -19.81 0.57 2.03
C LEU A 100 -18.54 0.35 1.19
N GLY A 101 -17.61 1.30 1.23
CA GLY A 101 -16.23 1.10 0.80
C GLY A 101 -15.36 0.68 1.98
N VAL A 102 -14.46 -0.28 1.80
CA VAL A 102 -13.51 -0.71 2.85
C VAL A 102 -12.08 -0.75 2.32
N SER A 103 -11.18 0.02 2.93
CA SER A 103 -9.77 0.09 2.52
C SER A 103 -8.81 0.17 3.70
N ARG A 104 -7.51 0.21 3.40
CA ARG A 104 -6.46 0.50 4.37
C ARG A 104 -5.74 1.80 4.11
N ALA A 105 -5.41 2.51 5.17
CA ALA A 105 -4.52 3.66 5.10
C ALA A 105 -3.06 3.19 4.96
N LEU A 106 -2.28 3.97 4.22
CA LEU A 106 -0.82 3.93 4.32
C LEU A 106 -0.37 4.44 5.69
N ALA A 107 -1.05 5.45 6.21
CA ALA A 107 -0.81 6.03 7.52
C ALA A 107 -1.99 6.89 7.99
N ALA A 108 -2.07 7.12 9.29
CA ALA A 108 -2.89 8.19 9.88
C ALA A 108 -1.97 9.29 10.40
N VAL A 109 -2.37 10.54 10.20
CA VAL A 109 -1.60 11.73 10.53
C VAL A 109 -2.26 12.42 11.72
N ALA A 110 -1.57 12.40 12.86
CA ALA A 110 -2.12 12.86 14.13
C ALA A 110 -2.43 14.36 14.15
N ASP A 111 -1.53 15.21 13.63
CA ASP A 111 -1.70 16.67 13.71
C ASP A 111 -2.85 17.22 12.86
N THR A 112 -3.26 16.53 11.80
CA THR A 112 -4.40 16.91 10.95
C THR A 112 -5.61 16.00 11.08
N GLY A 113 -5.59 14.96 11.93
CA GLY A 113 -6.69 14.00 12.05
C GLY A 113 -7.04 13.31 10.73
N SER A 114 -6.06 13.10 9.85
CA SER A 114 -6.29 12.67 8.46
C SER A 114 -5.73 11.29 8.20
N VAL A 115 -6.34 10.52 7.29
CA VAL A 115 -5.78 9.26 6.78
C VAL A 115 -5.23 9.44 5.38
N LEU A 116 -4.04 8.90 5.14
CA LEU A 116 -3.39 8.90 3.84
C LEU A 116 -3.65 7.57 3.15
N LEU A 117 -4.28 7.61 1.98
CA LEU A 117 -4.67 6.44 1.19
C LEU A 117 -3.86 6.37 -0.09
N SER A 118 -3.49 5.15 -0.48
CA SER A 118 -2.88 4.88 -1.78
C SER A 118 -3.96 4.65 -2.83
N SER A 119 -3.75 5.16 -4.05
CA SER A 119 -4.54 4.74 -5.23
C SER A 119 -4.58 3.23 -5.43
N ALA A 120 -3.62 2.51 -4.87
CA ALA A 120 -3.53 1.07 -4.98
C ALA A 120 -4.68 0.37 -4.22
N GLU A 121 -5.34 1.01 -3.25
CA GLU A 121 -6.55 0.51 -2.57
C GLU A 121 -7.83 0.64 -3.42
N GLY A 122 -7.73 1.25 -4.61
CA GLY A 122 -8.85 1.51 -5.50
C GLY A 122 -9.41 2.91 -5.32
N ARG A 123 -9.12 3.80 -6.28
CA ARG A 123 -9.58 5.21 -6.24
C ARG A 123 -11.11 5.33 -6.19
N ARG A 124 -11.83 4.48 -6.92
CA ARG A 124 -13.30 4.48 -6.94
C ARG A 124 -13.88 4.03 -5.61
N LEU A 125 -13.29 3.01 -5.00
CA LEU A 125 -13.69 2.49 -3.69
C LEU A 125 -13.57 3.54 -2.59
N GLN A 126 -12.58 4.43 -2.68
CA GLN A 126 -12.38 5.52 -1.71
C GLN A 126 -13.37 6.68 -1.88
N LEU A 127 -14.05 6.79 -3.04
CA LEU A 127 -14.80 8.01 -3.41
C LEU A 127 -16.28 7.77 -3.70
N LEU A 128 -16.65 6.61 -4.26
CA LEU A 128 -18.01 6.38 -4.74
C LEU A 128 -18.97 5.85 -3.65
N PRO A 129 -18.56 4.89 -2.80
CA PRO A 129 -19.45 4.43 -1.73
C PRO A 129 -19.82 5.59 -0.78
N PRO A 130 -21.10 5.69 -0.37
CA PRO A 130 -21.58 6.78 0.49
C PRO A 130 -20.97 6.71 1.90
N ALA A 131 -20.59 5.52 2.36
CA ALA A 131 -19.81 5.32 3.58
C ALA A 131 -18.45 4.68 3.27
N HIS A 132 -17.41 5.08 3.99
CA HIS A 132 -16.06 4.54 3.83
C HIS A 132 -15.46 4.16 5.18
N LEU A 133 -15.15 2.89 5.36
CA LEU A 133 -14.38 2.36 6.47
C LEU A 133 -12.90 2.25 6.08
N VAL A 134 -12.04 2.91 6.85
CA VAL A 134 -10.59 2.87 6.67
C VAL A 134 -9.94 2.20 7.88
N TRP A 135 -9.28 1.08 7.63
CA TRP A 135 -8.43 0.42 8.60
C TRP A 135 -7.05 1.08 8.65
N VAL A 136 -6.57 1.33 9.86
CA VAL A 136 -5.25 1.92 10.14
C VAL A 136 -4.52 0.99 11.10
N ASP A 137 -3.28 0.63 10.78
CA ASP A 137 -2.41 0.01 11.78
C ASP A 137 -1.97 1.07 12.79
N GLU A 138 -2.08 0.77 14.09
CA GLU A 138 -1.60 1.65 15.15
C GLU A 138 -0.13 2.09 14.97
N ALA A 139 0.72 1.22 14.44
CA ALA A 139 2.13 1.51 14.15
C ALA A 139 2.31 2.51 12.99
N GLU A 140 1.28 2.71 12.15
CA GLU A 140 1.28 3.66 11.04
C GLU A 140 0.53 4.97 11.41
N VAL A 141 0.30 5.22 12.69
CA VAL A 141 -0.09 6.55 13.18
C VAL A 141 1.16 7.39 13.37
N VAL A 142 1.37 8.35 12.48
CA VAL A 142 2.50 9.29 12.50
C VAL A 142 2.08 10.64 13.07
N GLN A 143 3.06 11.44 13.52
CA GLN A 143 2.76 12.79 14.00
C GLN A 143 2.46 13.73 12.83
N HIS A 144 3.27 13.64 11.77
CA HIS A 144 3.25 14.59 10.65
C HIS A 144 3.19 13.89 9.29
N LEU A 145 2.46 14.50 8.36
CA LEU A 145 2.33 14.00 6.98
C LEU A 145 3.71 13.83 6.28
N GLY A 146 4.66 14.71 6.58
CA GLY A 146 6.01 14.68 6.01
C GLY A 146 6.77 13.38 6.29
N GLU A 147 6.51 12.73 7.44
CA GLU A 147 7.14 11.45 7.80
C GLU A 147 6.81 10.34 6.80
N VAL A 148 5.56 10.31 6.33
CA VAL A 148 5.08 9.27 5.42
C VAL A 148 5.40 9.64 3.98
N LEU A 149 5.29 10.93 3.61
CA LEU A 149 5.69 11.38 2.28
C LEU A 149 7.19 11.15 2.04
N GLY A 150 8.03 11.31 3.06
CA GLY A 150 9.45 10.95 2.99
C GLY A 150 9.69 9.48 2.66
N ARG A 151 8.89 8.55 3.24
CA ARG A 151 8.96 7.10 2.95
C ARG A 151 8.54 6.76 1.51
N LEU A 152 7.76 7.63 0.86
CA LEU A 152 7.18 7.41 -0.47
C LEU A 152 7.90 8.18 -1.59
N ALA A 153 8.86 9.05 -1.26
CA ALA A 153 9.47 9.98 -2.21
C ALA A 153 10.09 9.29 -3.43
N ASP A 154 10.71 8.13 -3.24
CA ASP A 154 11.39 7.38 -4.30
C ASP A 154 10.45 6.56 -5.19
N ASP A 155 9.25 6.21 -4.71
CA ASP A 155 8.28 5.38 -5.43
C ASP A 155 6.84 5.76 -5.04
N PRO A 156 6.38 6.95 -5.42
CA PRO A 156 5.04 7.41 -5.05
C PRO A 156 3.99 6.62 -5.84
N PRO A 157 2.85 6.26 -5.21
CA PRO A 157 1.75 5.67 -5.95
C PRO A 157 1.18 6.67 -6.96
N SER A 158 0.46 6.16 -7.97
CA SER A 158 -0.11 6.99 -9.04
C SER A 158 -1.02 8.13 -8.55
N ALA A 159 -1.58 8.00 -7.35
CA ALA A 159 -2.16 9.07 -6.56
C ALA A 159 -2.13 8.70 -5.09
N LEU A 160 -2.09 9.74 -4.26
CA LEU A 160 -2.35 9.71 -2.83
C LEU A 160 -3.61 10.51 -2.57
N ALA A 161 -4.45 10.04 -1.65
CA ALA A 161 -5.62 10.78 -1.19
C ALA A 161 -5.47 11.02 0.32
N LEU A 162 -5.66 12.25 0.75
CA LEU A 162 -5.65 12.63 2.16
C LEU A 162 -7.10 12.90 2.56
N HIS A 163 -7.68 12.03 3.38
CA HIS A 163 -9.06 12.14 3.83
C HIS A 163 -9.08 12.65 5.28
N SER A 164 -9.63 13.84 5.49
CA SER A 164 -9.65 14.54 6.78
C SER A 164 -11.04 14.64 7.41
N GLY A 165 -12.03 13.97 6.82
CA GLY A 165 -13.43 14.06 7.20
C GLY A 165 -14.35 13.58 6.08
N PRO A 166 -15.66 13.48 6.35
CA PRO A 166 -16.66 13.26 5.31
C PRO A 166 -16.63 14.35 4.24
N SER A 167 -16.98 13.98 3.01
CA SER A 167 -17.09 14.93 1.91
C SER A 167 -18.13 16.00 2.24
N LYS A 168 -17.72 17.26 2.16
CA LYS A 168 -18.53 18.45 2.43
C LYS A 168 -18.25 19.45 1.33
N SER A 169 -19.28 20.01 0.73
CA SER A 169 -19.19 21.07 -0.27
C SER A 169 -20.18 22.16 0.09
N ALA A 170 -19.72 23.41 0.12
CA ALA A 170 -20.60 24.55 0.17
C ALA A 170 -21.03 24.89 -1.25
N ASP A 171 -22.33 25.09 -1.47
CA ASP A 171 -22.78 25.70 -2.72
C ASP A 171 -22.45 27.21 -2.74
N ILE A 172 -22.75 27.89 -3.85
CA ILE A 172 -22.51 29.34 -3.99
C ILE A 172 -23.31 30.15 -2.94
N GLY A 173 -24.39 29.59 -2.41
CA GLY A 173 -25.20 30.17 -1.32
C GLY A 173 -24.70 29.84 0.09
N GLN A 174 -23.52 29.22 0.24
CA GLN A 174 -22.95 28.77 1.52
C GLN A 174 -23.77 27.69 2.24
N ILE A 175 -24.65 26.98 1.53
CA ILE A 175 -25.36 25.83 2.07
C ILE A 175 -24.43 24.63 2.02
N MET A 176 -24.15 24.06 3.19
CA MET A 176 -23.29 22.89 3.32
C MET A 176 -24.05 21.62 2.90
N VAL A 177 -23.57 20.97 1.85
CA VAL A 177 -24.07 19.66 1.39
C VAL A 177 -23.00 18.61 1.65
N GLN A 178 -23.38 17.51 2.28
CA GLN A 178 -22.50 16.36 2.56
C GLN A 178 -22.61 15.30 1.46
N GLY A 179 -21.49 14.66 1.13
CA GLY A 179 -21.47 13.45 0.29
C GLY A 179 -21.50 13.66 -1.22
N VAL A 180 -21.33 14.89 -1.73
CA VAL A 180 -21.44 15.18 -3.18
C VAL A 180 -20.23 14.68 -3.98
N HIS A 181 -19.03 14.80 -3.42
CA HIS A 181 -17.77 14.52 -4.13
C HIS A 181 -16.95 13.39 -3.50
N GLY A 182 -17.56 12.64 -2.58
CA GLY A 182 -16.92 11.59 -1.81
C GLY A 182 -17.86 11.04 -0.73
N PRO A 183 -17.39 10.13 0.13
CA PRO A 183 -18.22 9.52 1.17
C PRO A 183 -18.82 10.58 2.09
N GLY A 184 -20.14 10.53 2.29
CA GLY A 184 -20.87 11.36 3.26
C GLY A 184 -20.66 10.92 4.70
N ARG A 185 -20.11 9.71 4.89
CA ARG A 185 -19.72 9.13 6.19
C ARG A 185 -18.32 8.54 6.08
N LEU A 186 -17.40 8.97 6.94
CA LEU A 186 -16.04 8.43 7.02
C LEU A 186 -15.82 7.83 8.41
N VAL A 187 -15.46 6.55 8.43
CA VAL A 187 -15.15 5.80 9.65
C VAL A 187 -13.69 5.38 9.59
N VAL A 188 -12.93 5.65 10.65
CA VAL A 188 -11.53 5.24 10.75
C VAL A 188 -11.35 4.37 11.97
N ALA A 189 -10.84 3.16 11.75
CA ALA A 189 -10.58 2.19 12.79
C ALA A 189 -9.07 1.92 12.90
N VAL A 190 -8.47 2.42 13.97
CA VAL A 190 -7.08 2.16 14.35
C VAL A 190 -7.04 0.82 15.09
N VAL A 191 -6.16 -0.08 14.67
CA VAL A 191 -6.06 -1.42 15.24
C VAL A 191 -4.61 -1.71 15.60
N ARG A 192 -4.36 -2.10 16.86
CA ARG A 192 -3.05 -2.61 17.26
C ARG A 192 -2.86 -4.03 16.70
N GLY A 193 -1.70 -4.29 16.10
CA GLY A 193 -1.34 -5.62 15.57
C GLY A 193 -1.98 -5.95 14.22
N LEU A 194 -2.32 -4.96 13.40
CA LEU A 194 -2.96 -5.20 12.11
C LEU A 194 -1.98 -5.80 11.08
N VAL A 195 -0.71 -5.40 11.08
CA VAL A 195 0.38 -5.99 10.30
C VAL A 195 0.62 -7.46 10.65
N GLU A 196 0.29 -7.88 11.88
CA GLU A 196 0.43 -9.28 12.31
C GLU A 196 -0.57 -10.20 11.61
N LEU A 197 -1.75 -9.68 11.25
CA LEU A 197 -2.72 -10.42 10.42
C LEU A 197 -2.23 -10.64 8.98
N GLU A 198 -1.35 -9.78 8.48
CA GLU A 198 -0.72 -9.96 7.17
C GLU A 198 0.47 -10.93 7.22
N ALA A 199 1.14 -10.99 8.38
CA ALA A 199 2.27 -11.88 8.63
C ALA A 199 1.83 -13.31 8.96
N ARG A 200 0.61 -13.51 9.49
CA ARG A 200 0.02 -14.83 9.64
C ARG A 200 -0.31 -15.41 8.26
N PRO A 201 0.21 -16.60 7.92
CA PRO A 201 -0.38 -17.37 6.82
C PRO A 201 -1.88 -17.51 7.11
N VAL A 202 -2.72 -17.35 6.09
CA VAL A 202 -4.14 -17.65 6.22
C VAL A 202 -4.25 -19.10 6.67
N GLU A 203 -4.58 -19.33 7.94
CA GLU A 203 -4.84 -20.66 8.47
C GLU A 203 -6.08 -21.19 7.75
N GLU A 204 -5.85 -22.10 6.79
CA GLU A 204 -6.88 -22.94 6.22
C GLU A 204 -7.61 -23.67 7.36
N ALA A 205 -8.93 -23.72 7.22
CA ALA A 205 -9.83 -24.33 8.19
C ALA A 205 -9.31 -25.71 8.62
N LYS A 206 -9.13 -25.87 9.93
CA LYS A 206 -8.71 -27.10 10.61
C LYS A 206 -9.39 -28.35 10.02
N THR A 207 -8.63 -29.19 9.34
CA THR A 207 -8.75 -30.64 9.46
C THR A 207 -7.61 -31.15 10.32
N ASP A 208 -8.01 -31.96 11.29
CA ASP A 208 -7.23 -32.51 12.38
C ASP A 208 -6.13 -33.46 11.88
N ARG A 209 -4.89 -33.26 12.35
CA ARG A 209 -3.99 -34.26 12.98
C ARG A 209 -2.50 -33.94 12.78
N GLY A 210 -1.79 -33.81 13.91
CA GLY A 210 -0.52 -34.53 14.12
C GLY A 210 0.80 -33.81 13.92
N ALA A 211 1.47 -33.54 15.06
CA ALA A 211 2.92 -33.52 15.31
C ALA A 211 3.80 -32.43 14.67
N SER A 212 4.53 -31.74 15.56
CA SER A 212 5.57 -30.75 15.26
C SER A 212 6.79 -31.35 14.56
N SER A 213 7.32 -30.65 13.56
CA SER A 213 8.72 -30.67 13.09
C SER A 213 8.99 -29.47 12.15
N PRO A 214 10.25 -29.02 11.95
CA PRO A 214 10.60 -27.64 11.64
C PRO A 214 10.25 -27.22 10.20
N THR A 215 9.86 -25.95 10.01
CA THR A 215 9.47 -25.37 8.69
C THR A 215 10.59 -25.47 7.64
N PRO A 216 10.39 -26.19 6.51
CA PRO A 216 11.43 -26.38 5.49
C PRO A 216 11.57 -25.27 4.42
N ASP A 217 10.76 -24.20 4.43
CA ASP A 217 10.61 -23.32 3.26
C ASP A 217 11.00 -21.84 3.46
N ALA A 218 12.13 -21.58 4.12
CA ALA A 218 12.75 -20.27 4.05
C ALA A 218 13.39 -20.08 2.67
N PHE A 219 12.96 -19.06 1.92
CA PHE A 219 13.59 -18.68 0.65
C PHE A 219 15.07 -18.35 0.89
N ASP A 220 15.95 -19.11 0.24
CA ASP A 220 17.39 -18.98 0.41
C ASP A 220 17.91 -17.69 -0.26
N TRP A 221 18.18 -16.68 0.58
CA TRP A 221 18.74 -15.41 0.13
C TRP A 221 20.23 -15.52 -0.23
N GLU A 222 20.95 -16.49 0.33
CA GLU A 222 22.35 -16.75 -0.01
C GLU A 222 22.46 -17.29 -1.45
N ALA A 223 21.47 -18.06 -1.91
CA ALA A 223 21.38 -18.45 -3.31
C ALA A 223 21.26 -17.24 -4.27
N VAL A 224 20.59 -16.16 -3.87
CA VAL A 224 20.55 -14.90 -4.64
C VAL A 224 21.92 -14.23 -4.64
N ARG A 225 22.64 -14.22 -3.52
CA ARG A 225 24.02 -13.69 -3.44
C ARG A 225 24.97 -14.47 -4.34
N ALA A 226 24.82 -15.79 -4.43
CA ALA A 226 25.61 -16.66 -5.30
C ALA A 226 25.41 -16.38 -6.80
N LEU A 227 24.34 -15.67 -7.19
CA LEU A 227 24.13 -15.23 -8.57
C LEU A 227 24.92 -13.96 -8.94
N LYS A 228 25.61 -13.31 -7.99
CA LYS A 228 26.42 -12.12 -8.26
C LYS A 228 27.46 -12.40 -9.35
N GLY A 229 27.48 -11.56 -10.38
CA GLY A 229 28.37 -11.69 -11.55
C GLY A 229 27.91 -12.70 -12.60
N ARG A 230 26.90 -13.53 -12.31
CA ARG A 230 26.38 -14.51 -13.28
C ARG A 230 25.53 -13.81 -14.35
N ARG A 231 25.73 -14.18 -15.61
CA ARG A 231 24.92 -13.73 -16.74
C ARG A 231 23.63 -14.55 -16.80
N LEU A 232 22.50 -13.88 -16.68
CA LEU A 232 21.14 -14.43 -16.77
C LEU A 232 20.40 -13.83 -17.97
N ALA A 233 19.28 -14.43 -18.34
CA ALA A 233 18.43 -13.93 -19.42
C ALA A 233 16.95 -13.91 -19.01
N THR A 234 16.22 -12.88 -19.40
CA THR A 234 14.77 -12.81 -19.22
C THR A 234 14.03 -13.86 -20.06
N LYS A 235 12.72 -14.02 -19.87
CA LYS A 235 11.89 -14.89 -20.74
C LYS A 235 11.96 -14.51 -22.23
N ARG A 236 12.25 -13.24 -22.54
CA ARG A 236 12.39 -12.73 -23.91
C ARG A 236 13.84 -12.74 -24.43
N GLY A 237 14.79 -13.25 -23.64
CA GLY A 237 16.19 -13.35 -24.04
C GLY A 237 17.06 -12.13 -23.69
N ASP A 238 16.54 -11.14 -22.99
CA ASP A 238 17.35 -9.97 -22.59
C ASP A 238 18.39 -10.38 -21.55
N ALA A 239 19.67 -10.25 -21.89
CA ALA A 239 20.77 -10.60 -21.00
C ALA A 239 20.95 -9.54 -19.88
N PHE A 240 21.18 -10.01 -18.66
CA PHE A 240 21.47 -9.17 -17.50
C PHE A 240 22.41 -9.86 -16.50
N THR A 241 22.98 -9.12 -15.57
CA THR A 241 23.85 -9.64 -14.49
C THR A 241 23.37 -9.11 -13.14
N VAL A 242 23.55 -9.89 -12.07
CA VAL A 242 23.35 -9.43 -10.68
C VAL A 242 24.64 -8.76 -10.21
N GLU A 243 24.60 -7.49 -9.85
CA GLU A 243 25.81 -6.71 -9.56
C GLU A 243 26.08 -6.54 -8.07
N LYS A 244 25.01 -6.27 -7.32
CA LYS A 244 25.08 -5.98 -5.89
C LYS A 244 23.93 -6.70 -5.22
N VAL A 245 24.22 -7.42 -4.14
CA VAL A 245 23.21 -8.03 -3.28
C VAL A 245 23.46 -7.56 -1.86
N THR A 246 22.49 -6.87 -1.29
CA THR A 246 22.46 -6.45 0.12
C THR A 246 21.60 -7.44 0.91
N GLU A 247 21.36 -7.16 2.18
CA GLU A 247 20.43 -7.95 2.99
C GLU A 247 18.99 -7.94 2.44
N ASN A 248 18.56 -6.84 1.81
CA ASN A 248 17.16 -6.62 1.43
C ASN A 248 16.95 -6.37 -0.07
N THR A 249 18.01 -6.22 -0.86
CA THR A 249 17.90 -5.89 -2.29
C THR A 249 18.97 -6.58 -3.13
N ALA A 250 18.62 -6.90 -4.38
CA ALA A 250 19.56 -7.28 -5.43
C ALA A 250 19.44 -6.29 -6.60
N VAL A 251 20.56 -5.72 -7.05
CA VAL A 251 20.63 -4.83 -8.20
C VAL A 251 21.07 -5.63 -9.40
N VAL A 252 20.30 -5.55 -10.48
CA VAL A 252 20.63 -6.17 -11.77
C VAL A 252 20.97 -5.13 -12.81
N ARG A 253 21.91 -5.41 -13.72
CA ARG A 253 22.28 -4.56 -14.86
C ARG A 253 21.98 -5.25 -16.18
N VAL A 254 21.32 -4.56 -17.09
CA VAL A 254 20.95 -5.06 -18.42
C VAL A 254 22.13 -4.90 -19.37
N GLY A 255 22.54 -5.99 -20.03
CA GLY A 255 23.70 -5.98 -20.91
C GLY A 255 23.55 -5.09 -22.15
N SER A 256 22.34 -5.02 -22.73
CA SER A 256 22.10 -4.25 -23.96
C SER A 256 21.96 -2.73 -23.75
N SER A 257 21.50 -2.30 -22.57
CA SER A 257 21.17 -0.89 -22.31
C SER A 257 21.95 -0.26 -21.16
N GLY A 258 22.71 -1.04 -20.39
CA GLY A 258 23.40 -0.59 -19.18
C GLY A 258 22.48 -0.19 -18.03
N LYS A 259 21.15 -0.21 -18.22
CA LYS A 259 20.18 0.16 -17.18
C LYS A 259 20.23 -0.81 -16.01
N THR A 260 20.05 -0.27 -14.81
CA THR A 260 19.97 -1.05 -13.59
C THR A 260 18.54 -1.12 -13.06
N TYR A 261 18.20 -2.24 -12.42
CA TYR A 261 16.92 -2.45 -11.74
C TYR A 261 17.17 -3.04 -10.36
N THR A 262 16.35 -2.65 -9.39
CA THR A 262 16.41 -3.17 -8.02
C THR A 262 15.30 -4.19 -7.80
N LEU A 263 15.69 -5.35 -7.29
CA LEU A 263 14.80 -6.44 -6.88
C LEU A 263 14.79 -6.50 -5.36
N ARG A 264 13.65 -6.30 -4.71
CA ARG A 264 13.59 -6.39 -3.24
C ARG A 264 13.41 -7.83 -2.77
N ARG A 265 14.07 -8.19 -1.68
CA ARG A 265 14.04 -9.51 -1.03
C ARG A 265 12.61 -9.98 -0.79
N ARG A 266 11.80 -9.15 -0.14
CA ARG A 266 10.37 -9.43 0.12
C ARG A 266 9.58 -9.85 -1.13
N CYS A 267 9.92 -9.30 -2.30
CA CYS A 267 9.20 -9.57 -3.54
C CYS A 267 9.62 -10.90 -4.18
N LEU A 268 10.89 -11.28 -4.04
CA LEU A 268 11.38 -12.60 -4.45
C LEU A 268 10.89 -13.68 -3.48
N GLU A 269 10.90 -13.41 -2.17
CA GLU A 269 10.37 -14.30 -1.13
C GLU A 269 8.88 -14.56 -1.31
N LYS A 270 8.07 -13.50 -1.51
CA LYS A 270 6.64 -13.64 -1.77
C LYS A 270 6.36 -14.50 -2.99
N ALA A 271 7.10 -14.29 -4.08
CA ALA A 271 6.94 -15.07 -5.30
C ALA A 271 7.37 -16.54 -5.14
N ALA A 272 8.47 -16.79 -4.43
CA ALA A 272 8.92 -18.15 -4.12
C ALA A 272 7.90 -18.90 -3.25
N ARG A 273 7.29 -18.23 -2.26
CA ARG A 273 6.20 -18.81 -1.45
C ARG A 273 4.98 -19.16 -2.29
N LEU A 274 4.58 -18.27 -3.20
CA LEU A 274 3.47 -18.55 -4.12
C LEU A 274 3.74 -19.79 -4.99
N ALA A 275 4.95 -19.92 -5.52
CA ALA A 275 5.32 -21.07 -6.33
C ALA A 275 5.42 -22.38 -5.53
N ALA A 276 5.97 -22.33 -4.30
CA ALA A 276 6.00 -23.47 -3.39
C ALA A 276 4.57 -23.92 -3.00
N ALA A 277 3.64 -22.98 -2.85
CA ALA A 277 2.21 -23.25 -2.61
C ALA A 277 1.45 -23.69 -3.89
N GLY A 278 2.14 -24.06 -4.97
CA GLY A 278 1.53 -24.56 -6.20
C GLY A 278 0.91 -23.49 -7.11
N THR A 279 1.07 -22.20 -6.82
CA THR A 279 0.59 -21.13 -7.70
C THR A 279 1.54 -20.95 -8.89
N PRO A 280 1.10 -21.17 -10.15
CA PRO A 280 1.98 -21.15 -11.29
C PRO A 280 2.42 -19.72 -11.65
N LEU A 281 3.70 -19.42 -11.46
CA LEU A 281 4.32 -18.18 -11.94
C LEU A 281 4.87 -18.40 -13.36
N ALA A 282 4.00 -18.61 -14.35
CA ALA A 282 4.39 -18.97 -15.72
C ALA A 282 5.14 -17.89 -16.52
N GLY A 283 5.48 -16.74 -15.91
CA GLY A 283 6.25 -15.68 -16.54
C GLY A 283 6.17 -14.33 -15.82
N PRO A 284 6.82 -13.30 -16.41
CA PRO A 284 6.85 -11.95 -15.85
C PRO A 284 5.48 -11.31 -15.62
N VAL A 285 4.48 -11.64 -16.45
CA VAL A 285 3.11 -11.11 -16.30
C VAL A 285 2.41 -11.73 -15.08
N ALA A 286 2.56 -13.04 -14.87
CA ALA A 286 2.03 -13.72 -13.69
C ALA A 286 2.72 -13.22 -12.42
N TYR A 287 4.06 -13.07 -12.45
CA TYR A 287 4.82 -12.46 -11.38
C TYR A 287 4.29 -11.05 -11.03
N ARG A 288 4.09 -10.20 -12.04
CA ARG A 288 3.58 -8.83 -11.85
C ARG A 288 2.23 -8.80 -11.14
N LYS A 289 1.31 -9.69 -11.53
CA LYS A 289 -0.05 -9.73 -11.01
C LYS A 289 -0.12 -10.31 -9.60
N LEU A 290 0.64 -11.37 -9.34
CA LEU A 290 0.49 -12.20 -8.13
C LEU A 290 1.50 -11.84 -7.03
N ALA A 291 2.74 -11.52 -7.42
CA ALA A 291 3.81 -11.21 -6.48
C ALA A 291 4.02 -9.70 -6.32
N CYS A 292 4.71 -9.07 -7.29
CA CYS A 292 5.14 -7.68 -7.25
C CYS A 292 5.33 -7.10 -8.66
N ASN A 293 5.19 -5.77 -8.81
CA ASN A 293 5.46 -5.06 -10.06
C ASN A 293 6.91 -4.54 -10.21
N GLU A 294 7.80 -4.94 -9.30
CA GLU A 294 9.22 -4.54 -9.30
C GLU A 294 9.99 -5.35 -10.35
N ALA A 295 10.37 -4.69 -11.46
CA ALA A 295 11.18 -5.27 -12.53
C ALA A 295 10.82 -6.73 -12.90
N PRO A 296 9.54 -7.03 -13.23
CA PRO A 296 9.00 -8.39 -13.24
C PRO A 296 9.73 -9.36 -14.14
N ALA A 297 10.29 -8.88 -15.26
CA ALA A 297 11.05 -9.68 -16.21
C ALA A 297 12.36 -10.24 -15.61
N TYR A 298 13.01 -9.45 -14.77
CA TYR A 298 14.28 -9.78 -14.14
C TYR A 298 14.07 -10.54 -12.83
N ALA A 299 13.10 -10.11 -12.02
CA ALA A 299 12.73 -10.80 -10.79
C ALA A 299 12.32 -12.27 -11.06
N TRP A 300 11.45 -12.47 -12.06
CA TRP A 300 11.03 -13.81 -12.48
C TRP A 300 12.21 -14.64 -13.02
N ALA A 301 13.12 -14.03 -13.79
CA ALA A 301 14.27 -14.72 -14.33
C ALA A 301 15.29 -15.15 -13.24
N VAL A 302 15.44 -14.35 -12.17
CA VAL A 302 16.21 -14.73 -10.98
C VAL A 302 15.57 -15.94 -10.30
N LEU A 303 14.25 -15.93 -10.06
CA LEU A 303 13.56 -17.07 -9.45
C LEU A 303 13.67 -18.35 -10.29
N ARG A 304 13.56 -18.22 -11.62
CA ARG A 304 13.74 -19.35 -12.53
C ARG A 304 15.15 -19.91 -12.45
N ALA A 305 16.17 -19.04 -12.38
CA ALA A 305 17.56 -19.47 -12.23
C ALA A 305 17.83 -20.20 -10.89
N LEU A 306 17.02 -19.94 -9.88
CA LEU A 306 17.04 -20.61 -8.57
C LEU A 306 16.12 -21.85 -8.51
N GLY A 307 15.48 -22.24 -9.61
CA GLY A 307 14.57 -23.38 -9.65
C GLY A 307 13.27 -23.19 -8.85
N ARG A 308 12.84 -21.93 -8.65
CA ARG A 308 11.67 -21.60 -7.83
C ARG A 308 10.40 -21.30 -8.64
N VAL A 309 10.48 -21.20 -9.96
CA VAL A 309 9.36 -20.94 -10.89
C VAL A 309 9.61 -21.56 -12.26
#